data_AF-A0AAF3JBT5-F1
#
_entry.id   AF-A0AAF3JBT5-F1
#
_cell.length_a   1.000
_cell.length_b   1.000
_cell.length_c   1.000
_cell.angle_alpha   90.00
_cell.angle_beta   90.00
_cell.angle_gamma   90.00
#
_symmetry.space_group_name_H-M   'P 1'
#
loop_
_entity.id
_entity.type
_entity.pdbx_description
1 polymer ?
#
loop_
_entity_poly.entity_id
_entity_poly.type
_entity_poly.pdbx_seq_one_letter_code
_entity_poly.pdbx_strand_id
1 'polypeptide(L)'
;MMTPMMTSIMAAMSLFKGKYLYKAMMPNSPWGEHEMDYVLILRNFDLSRIEVNAEEVENYAVVSLEELKKRLANPNCNFTPWFRLFENLGHLEKWWRNIEKLEEDNEELIIRM
;
A
#
# COMPACT_ATOMS: atom_id res chain seq x y z
N MET A 1 -20.21 -9.98 11.42
CA MET A 1 -19.24 -11.06 11.72
C MET A 1 -18.90 -11.76 10.41
N MET A 2 -17.65 -11.64 9.94
CA MET A 2 -17.17 -12.37 8.75
C MET A 2 -16.92 -13.84 9.09
N THR A 3 -17.26 -14.76 8.18
CA THR A 3 -17.11 -16.20 8.39
C THR A 3 -15.67 -16.66 8.10
N PRO A 4 -15.20 -17.77 8.70
CA PRO A 4 -13.84 -18.29 8.49
C PRO A 4 -13.49 -18.57 7.02
N MET A 5 -14.50 -18.94 6.20
CA MET A 5 -14.34 -19.16 4.76
C MET A 5 -14.06 -17.86 3.99
N MET A 6 -14.69 -16.75 4.38
CA MET A 6 -14.38 -15.43 3.82
C MET A 6 -12.97 -14.98 4.19
N THR A 7 -12.52 -15.26 5.42
CA THR A 7 -11.15 -14.99 5.85
C THR A 7 -10.14 -15.81 5.03
N SER A 8 -10.44 -17.09 4.77
CA SER A 8 -9.58 -17.98 3.98
C SER A 8 -9.53 -17.61 2.49
N ILE A 9 -10.62 -17.09 1.91
CA ILE A 9 -10.65 -16.62 0.52
C ILE A 9 -9.92 -15.27 0.39
N MET A 10 -10.07 -14.37 1.36
CA MET A 10 -9.34 -13.10 1.39
C MET A 10 -7.83 -13.30 1.53
N ALA A 11 -7.41 -14.22 2.42
CA ALA A 11 -6.01 -14.61 2.55
C ALA A 11 -5.45 -15.19 1.24
N ALA A 12 -6.26 -15.86 0.42
CA ALA A 12 -5.85 -16.37 -0.89
C ALA A 12 -5.78 -15.28 -1.99
N MET A 13 -6.25 -14.05 -1.74
CA MET A 13 -6.23 -12.95 -2.72
C MET A 13 -5.20 -11.85 -2.41
N SER A 14 -4.72 -11.79 -1.17
CA SER A 14 -3.65 -10.88 -0.76
C SER A 14 -2.30 -11.58 -0.77
N LEU A 15 -1.26 -10.89 -1.21
CA LEU A 15 0.12 -11.39 -1.19
C LEU A 15 0.98 -10.58 -0.25
N PHE A 16 1.65 -11.27 0.67
CA PHE A 16 2.59 -10.65 1.58
C PHE A 16 3.91 -10.28 0.87
N LYS A 17 4.31 -9.01 0.96
CA LYS A 17 5.50 -8.46 0.29
C LYS A 17 6.60 -7.97 1.25
N GLY A 18 6.56 -8.44 2.49
CA GLY A 18 7.62 -8.19 3.46
C GLY A 18 7.21 -7.24 4.59
N LYS A 19 8.12 -7.16 5.58
CA LYS A 19 8.06 -6.22 6.70
C LYS A 19 9.02 -5.07 6.46
N TYR A 20 8.54 -3.85 6.64
CA TYR A 20 9.29 -2.63 6.39
C TYR A 20 9.38 -1.79 7.65
N LEU A 21 10.58 -1.66 8.21
CA LEU A 21 10.83 -0.80 9.36
C LEU A 21 11.30 0.58 8.87
N TYR A 22 10.49 1.60 9.11
CA TYR A 22 10.76 2.97 8.66
C TYR A 22 10.45 4.02 9.73
N LYS A 23 10.96 5.24 9.51
CA LYS A 23 10.55 6.44 10.24
C LYS A 23 10.11 7.52 9.25
N ALA A 24 8.96 8.10 9.49
CA ALA A 24 8.37 9.11 8.62
C ALA A 24 7.90 10.31 9.44
N MET A 25 8.35 11.51 9.10
CA MET A 25 7.86 12.74 9.73
C MET A 25 6.88 13.46 8.81
N MET A 26 5.74 13.88 9.36
CA MET A 26 4.78 14.67 8.60
C MET A 26 5.31 16.09 8.39
N PRO A 27 5.26 16.64 7.16
CA PRO A 27 5.69 18.01 6.91
C PRO A 27 4.92 19.01 7.78
N ASN A 28 5.63 19.95 8.40
CA ASN A 28 5.05 21.00 9.25
C ASN A 28 4.21 20.48 10.43
N SER A 29 4.51 19.28 10.94
CA SER A 29 3.79 18.66 12.04
C SER A 29 4.76 18.14 13.11
N PRO A 30 4.41 18.20 14.40
CA PRO A 30 5.18 17.52 15.45
C PRO A 30 4.98 16.00 15.45
N TRP A 31 4.05 15.49 14.65
CA TRP A 31 3.68 14.08 14.58
C TRP A 31 4.44 13.34 13.46
N GLY A 32 4.68 12.06 13.68
CA GLY A 32 5.30 11.16 12.73
C GLY A 32 5.06 9.70 13.10
N GLU A 33 5.49 8.81 12.23
CA GLU A 33 5.35 7.36 12.34
C GLU A 33 6.72 6.71 12.54
N HIS A 34 6.75 5.61 13.31
CA HIS A 34 7.89 4.73 13.46
C HIS A 34 7.37 3.30 13.59
N GLU A 35 7.26 2.62 12.45
CA GLU A 35 6.43 1.43 12.32
C GLU A 35 7.20 0.30 11.65
N MET A 36 6.81 -0.94 11.99
CA MET A 36 7.14 -2.12 11.22
C MET A 36 5.90 -2.49 10.42
N ASP A 37 5.87 -2.03 9.17
CA ASP A 37 4.72 -2.16 8.30
C ASP A 37 4.71 -3.48 7.55
N TYR A 38 3.54 -4.08 7.44
CA TYR A 38 3.32 -5.32 6.69
C TYR A 38 2.70 -4.94 5.35
N VAL A 39 3.45 -5.10 4.27
CA VAL A 39 2.93 -4.75 2.94
C VAL A 39 2.17 -5.93 2.37
N LEU A 40 0.91 -5.69 2.05
CA LEU A 40 0.01 -6.65 1.41
C LEU A 40 -0.45 -6.10 0.06
N ILE A 41 -0.38 -6.94 -0.98
CA ILE A 41 -0.92 -6.61 -2.31
C ILE A 41 -2.17 -7.43 -2.56
N LEU A 42 -3.31 -6.75 -2.71
CA LEU A 42 -4.58 -7.38 -3.10
C LEU A 42 -4.78 -7.28 -4.61
N ARG A 43 -5.08 -8.41 -5.27
CA ARG A 43 -5.38 -8.46 -6.71
C ARG A 43 -6.86 -8.71 -6.94
N ASN A 44 -7.34 -8.34 -8.14
CA ASN A 44 -8.71 -8.62 -8.59
C ASN A 44 -9.78 -8.18 -7.58
N PHE A 45 -9.55 -7.05 -6.94
CA PHE A 45 -10.48 -6.50 -5.96
C PHE A 45 -11.76 -6.01 -6.64
N ASP A 46 -12.90 -6.47 -6.15
CA ASP A 46 -14.22 -6.04 -6.62
C ASP A 46 -14.55 -4.65 -6.05
N LEU A 47 -14.50 -3.64 -6.92
CA LEU A 47 -14.75 -2.24 -6.56
C LEU A 47 -16.17 -2.00 -6.03
N SER A 48 -17.14 -2.86 -6.33
CA SER A 48 -18.51 -2.71 -5.79
C SER A 48 -18.58 -2.93 -4.27
N ARG A 49 -17.51 -3.49 -3.69
CA ARG A 49 -17.38 -3.76 -2.25
C ARG A 49 -16.76 -2.60 -1.47
N ILE A 50 -16.44 -1.49 -2.12
CA ILE A 50 -15.91 -0.30 -1.45
C ILE A 50 -17.06 0.38 -0.71
N GLU A 51 -17.03 0.27 0.62
CA GLU A 51 -17.89 1.01 1.54
C GLU A 51 -17.00 1.92 2.38
N VAL A 52 -17.01 3.22 2.08
CA VAL A 52 -16.10 4.20 2.67
C VAL A 52 -16.65 4.74 4.00
N ASN A 53 -15.83 4.74 5.05
CA ASN A 53 -16.10 5.53 6.26
C ASN A 53 -15.62 6.97 6.05
N ALA A 54 -16.56 7.91 5.94
CA ALA A 54 -16.26 9.32 5.65
C ALA A 54 -15.48 10.04 6.76
N GLU A 55 -15.47 9.52 7.99
CA GLU A 55 -14.65 10.06 9.08
C GLU A 55 -13.15 9.74 8.92
N GLU A 56 -12.82 8.71 8.13
CA GLU A 56 -11.45 8.23 7.95
C GLU A 56 -10.90 8.49 6.54
N VAL A 57 -11.78 8.49 5.53
CA VAL A 57 -11.41 8.58 4.13
C VAL A 57 -12.20 9.67 3.44
N GLU A 58 -11.52 10.76 3.10
CA GLU A 58 -12.11 11.89 2.38
C GLU A 58 -12.46 11.52 0.92
N ASN A 59 -11.60 10.76 0.24
CA ASN A 59 -11.81 10.38 -1.15
C ASN A 59 -10.98 9.14 -1.54
N TYR A 60 -11.36 8.44 -2.61
CA TYR A 60 -10.60 7.35 -3.22
C TYR A 60 -10.56 7.47 -4.74
N ALA A 61 -9.52 6.92 -5.36
CA ALA A 61 -9.40 6.87 -6.81
C ALA A 61 -8.75 5.56 -7.25
N VAL A 62 -9.25 5.00 -8.37
CA VAL A 62 -8.60 3.88 -9.06
C VAL A 62 -7.79 4.47 -10.21
N VAL A 63 -6.49 4.22 -10.20
CA VAL A 63 -5.54 4.88 -11.12
C VAL A 63 -4.67 3.86 -11.83
N SER A 64 -4.25 4.20 -13.05
CA SER A 64 -3.17 3.47 -13.74
C SER A 64 -1.80 3.82 -13.14
N LEU A 65 -0.78 3.00 -13.40
CA LEU A 65 0.61 3.31 -12.98
C LEU A 65 1.07 4.68 -13.52
N GLU A 66 0.76 4.99 -14.77
CA GLU A 66 1.11 6.27 -15.40
C GLU A 66 0.40 7.45 -14.73
N GLU A 67 -0.86 7.28 -14.36
CA GLU A 67 -1.61 8.30 -13.62
C GLU A 67 -1.08 8.47 -12.20
N LEU A 68 -0.74 7.37 -11.50
CA LEU A 68 -0.12 7.42 -10.18
C LEU A 68 1.21 8.20 -10.24
N LYS A 69 2.07 7.91 -11.21
CA LYS A 69 3.33 8.65 -11.43
C LYS A 69 3.11 10.13 -11.67
N LYS A 70 2.12 10.49 -12.49
CA LYS A 70 1.73 11.90 -12.72
C LYS A 70 1.26 12.58 -11.43
N ARG A 71 0.49 11.89 -10.59
CA ARG A 71 0.03 12.40 -9.29
C ARG A 71 1.20 12.57 -8.32
N LEU A 72 2.11 11.61 -8.25
CA LEU A 72 3.29 11.66 -7.37
C LEU A 72 4.26 12.79 -7.73
N ALA A 73 4.38 13.09 -9.03
CA ALA A 73 5.17 14.20 -9.55
C ALA A 73 4.52 15.58 -9.33
N ASN A 74 3.23 15.64 -9.01
CA ASN A 74 2.54 16.89 -8.72
C ASN A 74 2.90 17.37 -7.30
N PRO A 75 3.56 18.52 -7.13
CA PRO A 75 3.96 19.03 -5.82
C PRO A 75 2.76 19.40 -4.94
N ASN A 76 1.59 19.64 -5.53
CA ASN A 76 0.36 19.95 -4.81
C ASN A 76 -0.38 18.69 -4.31
N CYS A 77 0.07 17.50 -4.68
CA CYS A 77 -0.55 16.25 -4.23
C CYS A 77 0.16 15.74 -2.98
N ASN A 78 -0.53 15.77 -1.84
CA ASN A 78 0.01 15.38 -0.54
C ASN A 78 -0.08 13.86 -0.34
N PHE A 79 0.90 13.12 -0.87
CA PHE A 79 1.11 11.74 -0.45
C PHE A 79 1.84 11.68 0.90
N THR A 80 1.48 10.67 1.70
CA THR A 80 2.15 10.41 2.97
C THR A 80 3.64 10.13 2.77
N PRO A 81 4.50 10.44 3.75
CA PRO A 81 5.94 10.22 3.60
C PRO A 81 6.28 8.74 3.38
N TRP A 82 5.60 7.80 4.07
CA TRP A 82 5.83 6.37 3.88
C TRP A 82 5.51 5.93 2.43
N PHE A 83 4.43 6.41 1.84
CA PHE A 83 4.06 6.05 0.46
C PHE A 83 5.12 6.54 -0.53
N ARG A 84 5.67 7.74 -0.28
CA ARG A 84 6.80 8.27 -1.07
C ARG A 84 8.07 7.46 -0.90
N LEU A 85 8.34 6.90 0.29
CA LEU A 85 9.49 6.01 0.47
C LEU A 85 9.37 4.77 -0.42
N PHE A 86 8.19 4.13 -0.48
CA PHE A 86 7.95 2.97 -1.35
C PHE A 86 8.12 3.30 -2.84
N GLU A 87 7.63 4.46 -3.29
CA GLU A 87 7.87 4.91 -4.67
C GLU A 87 9.35 5.18 -4.93
N ASN A 88 10.01 5.93 -4.06
CA ASN A 88 11.41 6.35 -4.25
C ASN A 88 12.39 5.17 -4.29
N LEU A 89 12.10 4.09 -3.56
CA LEU A 89 12.85 2.84 -3.61
C LEU A 89 12.46 1.93 -4.79
N GLY A 90 11.49 2.35 -5.61
CA GLY A 90 11.05 1.63 -6.80
C GLY A 90 10.19 0.40 -6.51
N HIS A 91 9.68 0.24 -5.28
CA HIS A 91 8.87 -0.91 -4.90
C HIS A 91 7.55 -0.96 -5.69
N LEU A 92 6.83 0.16 -5.74
CA LEU A 92 5.52 0.23 -6.40
C LEU A 92 5.60 -0.13 -7.89
N GLU A 93 6.49 0.51 -8.65
CA GLU A 93 6.67 0.19 -10.07
C GLU A 93 7.12 -1.26 -10.30
N LYS A 94 8.07 -1.76 -9.49
CA LYS A 94 8.54 -3.14 -9.61
C LYS A 94 7.41 -4.13 -9.41
N TRP A 95 6.57 -3.94 -8.39
CA TRP A 95 5.43 -4.82 -8.12
C TRP A 95 4.37 -4.70 -9.21
N TRP A 96 4.01 -3.47 -9.60
CA TRP A 96 2.98 -3.22 -10.60
C TRP A 96 3.30 -3.88 -11.94
N ARG A 97 4.55 -3.75 -12.42
CA ARG A 97 4.97 -4.34 -13.71
C ARG A 97 5.02 -5.87 -13.70
N ASN A 98 5.16 -6.46 -12.52
CA ASN A 98 5.27 -7.91 -12.34
C ASN A 98 4.04 -8.49 -11.64
N ILE A 99 2.91 -7.76 -11.63
CA ILE A 99 1.77 -8.09 -10.78
C ILE A 99 1.30 -9.53 -10.97
N GLU A 100 1.29 -10.08 -12.18
CA GLU A 100 0.85 -11.47 -12.42
C GLU A 100 1.83 -12.54 -11.89
N LYS A 101 3.10 -12.16 -11.72
CA LYS A 101 4.19 -13.07 -11.34
C LYS A 101 4.67 -12.86 -9.91
N LEU A 102 4.07 -11.96 -9.11
CA LEU A 102 4.52 -11.83 -7.72
C LEU A 102 4.13 -13.08 -6.95
N GLU A 103 5.07 -13.54 -6.15
CA GLU A 103 4.88 -14.55 -5.12
C GLU A 103 5.00 -13.89 -3.74
N GLU A 104 4.63 -14.61 -2.70
CA GLU A 104 4.83 -14.16 -1.32
C GLU A 104 6.33 -14.06 -1.01
N ASP A 105 6.71 -13.00 -0.29
CA ASP A 105 8.08 -12.88 0.23
C ASP A 105 8.25 -13.65 1.55
N ASN A 106 9.50 -13.94 1.90
CA ASN A 106 9.83 -14.60 3.16
C ASN A 106 9.46 -13.72 4.37
N GLU A 107 8.67 -14.28 5.29
CA GLU A 107 8.21 -13.64 6.52
C GLU A 107 9.32 -13.29 7.52
N GLU A 108 10.49 -13.91 7.45
CA GLU A 108 11.60 -13.64 8.38
C GLU A 108 12.36 -12.35 8.05
N LEU A 109 12.31 -11.89 6.79
CA LEU A 109 13.06 -10.73 6.35
C LEU A 109 12.41 -9.42 6.81
N ILE A 110 13.24 -8.51 7.33
CA ILE A 110 12.86 -7.13 7.65
C ILE A 110 13.70 -6.20 6.78
N ILE A 111 13.02 -5.41 5.94
CA ILE A 111 13.64 -4.37 5.12
C ILE A 111 13.61 -3.06 5.91
N ARG A 112 14.73 -2.34 5.91
CA ARG A 112 14.85 -1.04 6.58
C ARG A 112 14.86 0.06 5.54
N MET A 113 14.01 1.07 5.72
CA MET A 113 13.83 2.19 4.81
C MET A 113 14.08 3.52 5.51
#